data_AF-A0A8T7BEX0-F1
#
_entry.id   AF-A0A8T7BEX0-F1
#
_cell.length_a   1.000
_cell.length_b   1.000
_cell.length_c   1.000
_cell.angle_alpha   90.00
_cell.angle_beta   90.00
_cell.angle_gamma   90.00
#
_symmetry.space_group_name_H-M   'P 1'
#
loop_
_entity.id
_entity.type
_entity.pdbx_description
1 polymer ?
#
loop_
_entity_poly.entity_id
_entity_poly.type
_entity_poly.pdbx_seq_one_letter_code
_entity_poly.pdbx_strand_id
1 'polypeptide(L)'
;SEGNRLTYRLNNRATNTNSNNSYTVQTLDGQPAFIQSGLSVPVQNQQAFINQNGVIVQNTVEYVDATSGFYVLPRVNGDTVNVMVTPNETRVRGSITPTFVVQNAQTTVSGRLGEWIEIAGLNTASGDNNQGMLSGNQSKQTDSRTILIKVEEIR
;
A
#
# COMPACT_ATOMS: atom_id res chain seq x y z
N SER A 1 -31.30 10.64 -1.50
CA SER A 1 -30.21 9.65 -1.53
C SER A 1 -28.98 10.34 -1.00
N GLU A 2 -28.61 10.04 0.25
CA GLU A 2 -27.46 10.67 0.91
C GLU A 2 -26.15 10.03 0.44
N GLY A 3 -25.12 10.85 0.26
CA GLY A 3 -23.80 10.42 -0.18
C GLY A 3 -22.82 10.41 0.99
N ASN A 4 -21.85 9.51 0.95
CA ASN A 4 -20.79 9.38 1.93
C ASN A 4 -19.45 9.73 1.28
N ARG A 5 -18.59 10.44 2.01
CA ARG A 5 -17.19 10.70 1.67
C ARG A 5 -16.29 9.87 2.54
N LEU A 6 -15.43 9.06 1.92
CA LEU A 6 -14.42 8.27 2.62
C LEU A 6 -13.04 8.83 2.31
N THR A 7 -12.29 9.12 3.37
CA THR A 7 -10.88 9.49 3.28
C THR A 7 -10.05 8.38 3.87
N TYR A 8 -9.12 7.86 3.08
CA TYR A 8 -8.10 6.90 3.47
C TYR A 8 -6.76 7.60 3.61
N ARG A 9 -6.02 7.31 4.68
CA ARG A 9 -4.67 7.83 4.92
C ARG A 9 -3.73 6.72 5.34
N LEU A 10 -2.57 6.68 4.70
CA LEU A 10 -1.46 5.81 5.06
C LEU A 10 -0.32 6.66 5.63
N ASN A 11 -0.02 6.42 6.90
CA ASN A 11 1.09 7.08 7.59
C ASN A 11 2.25 6.10 7.73
N ASN A 12 3.36 6.36 7.03
CA ASN A 12 4.59 5.57 7.15
C ASN A 12 5.68 6.37 7.87
N ARG A 13 6.10 5.89 9.04
CA ARG A 13 7.25 6.43 9.77
C ARG A 13 8.43 5.47 9.60
N ALA A 14 9.40 5.85 8.78
CA ALA A 14 10.72 5.22 8.72
C ALA A 14 11.79 6.23 9.18
N THR A 15 12.86 5.76 9.83
CA THR A 15 13.89 6.61 10.47
C THR A 15 14.56 7.62 9.54
N ASN A 16 14.43 7.49 8.21
CA ASN A 16 14.96 8.44 7.22
C ASN A 16 13.93 8.92 6.16
N THR A 17 12.65 8.50 6.23
CA THR A 17 11.62 8.93 5.26
C THR A 17 10.23 8.94 5.91
N ASN A 18 9.55 10.10 5.84
CA ASN A 18 8.15 10.23 6.22
C ASN A 18 7.33 10.38 4.93
N SER A 19 6.58 9.34 4.55
CA SER A 19 5.69 9.38 3.38
C SER A 19 4.25 9.30 3.86
N ASN A 20 3.42 10.28 3.46
CA ASN A 20 2.01 10.35 3.81
C ASN A 20 1.19 10.32 2.52
N ASN A 21 0.47 9.21 2.28
CA ASN A 21 -0.41 9.07 1.11
C ASN A 21 -1.86 9.21 1.57
N SER A 22 -2.63 10.07 0.90
CA SER A 22 -4.06 10.29 1.19
C SER A 22 -4.89 10.10 -0.06
N TYR A 23 -5.97 9.33 0.05
CA TYR A 23 -6.93 9.09 -1.01
C TYR A 23 -8.33 9.41 -0.51
N THR A 24 -9.18 9.92 -1.39
CA THR A 24 -10.56 10.27 -1.04
C THR A 24 -11.49 9.79 -2.14
N VAL A 25 -12.59 9.15 -1.75
CA VAL A 25 -13.64 8.68 -2.67
C VAL A 25 -15.01 9.02 -2.08
N GLN A 26 -16.02 9.14 -2.93
CA GLN A 26 -17.40 9.33 -2.52
C GLN A 26 -18.26 8.20 -3.08
N THR A 27 -19.21 7.74 -2.29
CA THR A 27 -20.16 6.68 -2.67
C THR A 27 -21.46 6.83 -1.89
N LEU A 28 -22.53 6.20 -2.34
CA LEU A 28 -23.77 6.14 -1.57
C LEU A 28 -23.64 5.13 -0.42
N ASP A 29 -24.52 5.24 0.57
CA ASP A 29 -24.61 4.24 1.62
C ASP A 29 -24.90 2.83 1.05
N GLY A 30 -24.17 1.83 1.56
CA GLY A 30 -24.24 0.45 1.10
C GLY A 30 -23.70 0.21 -0.31
N GLN A 31 -23.10 1.22 -0.97
CA GLN A 31 -22.55 1.08 -2.32
C GLN A 31 -21.01 1.05 -2.31
N PRO A 32 -20.39 0.15 -3.08
CA PRO A 32 -18.94 0.06 -3.11
C PRO A 32 -18.32 1.24 -3.84
N ALA A 33 -17.11 1.60 -3.44
CA ALA A 33 -16.27 2.60 -4.10
C ALA A 33 -14.83 2.10 -4.21
N PHE A 34 -14.13 2.59 -5.22
CA PHE A 34 -12.73 2.25 -5.46
C PHE A 34 -11.97 3.45 -5.99
N ILE A 35 -10.75 3.62 -5.52
CA ILE A 35 -9.80 4.60 -6.04
C ILE A 35 -8.39 4.00 -6.03
N GLN A 36 -7.65 4.21 -7.11
CA GLN A 36 -6.23 3.89 -7.18
C GLN A 36 -5.50 4.93 -8.03
N SER A 37 -4.22 5.12 -7.73
CA SER A 37 -3.28 5.83 -8.59
C SER A 37 -1.94 5.10 -8.59
N GLY A 38 -1.13 5.28 -9.63
CA GLY A 38 0.12 4.55 -9.74
C GLY A 38 0.90 4.89 -11.00
N LEU A 39 1.95 4.11 -11.21
CA LEU A 39 2.83 4.20 -12.37
C LEU A 39 2.99 2.79 -12.96
N SER A 40 3.13 2.71 -14.28
CA SER A 40 3.50 1.45 -14.95
C SER A 40 5.01 1.41 -15.15
N VAL A 41 5.68 0.41 -14.57
CA VAL A 41 7.14 0.32 -14.54
C VAL A 41 7.62 -0.72 -15.54
N PRO A 42 8.52 -0.37 -16.47
CA PRO A 42 9.12 -1.35 -17.37
C PRO A 42 10.14 -2.21 -16.60
N VAL A 43 9.96 -3.51 -16.66
CA VAL A 43 10.82 -4.54 -16.08
C VAL A 43 11.46 -5.32 -17.22
N GLN A 44 12.78 -5.28 -17.29
CA GLN A 44 13.54 -6.03 -18.31
C GLN A 44 13.79 -7.44 -17.81
N ASN A 45 13.32 -8.43 -18.57
CA ASN A 45 13.57 -9.84 -18.35
C ASN A 45 14.55 -10.35 -19.42
N GLN A 46 15.66 -10.96 -18.98
CA GLN A 46 16.58 -11.68 -19.86
C GLN A 46 16.41 -13.17 -19.65
N GLN A 47 16.06 -13.89 -20.71
CA GLN A 47 15.99 -15.35 -20.70
C GLN A 47 17.04 -15.91 -21.65
N ALA A 48 17.88 -16.81 -21.16
CA ALA A 48 18.87 -17.50 -21.97
C ALA A 48 18.43 -18.95 -22.19
N PHE A 49 18.34 -19.36 -23.45
CA PHE A 49 18.00 -20.73 -23.85
C PHE A 49 19.22 -21.39 -24.48
N ILE A 50 19.49 -22.64 -24.09
CA ILE A 50 20.52 -23.48 -24.72
C ILE A 50 19.82 -24.37 -25.74
N ASN A 51 20.24 -24.32 -27.00
CA ASN A 51 19.81 -25.25 -28.04
C ASN A 51 21.02 -25.93 -28.70
N GLN A 52 20.78 -26.82 -29.67
CA GLN A 52 21.84 -27.54 -30.38
C GLN A 52 22.82 -26.61 -31.13
N ASN A 53 22.46 -25.33 -31.34
CA ASN A 53 23.24 -24.35 -32.10
C ASN A 53 23.87 -23.25 -31.22
N GLY A 54 23.77 -23.34 -29.89
CA GLY A 54 24.40 -22.41 -28.95
C GLY A 54 23.44 -21.80 -27.92
N VAL A 55 23.85 -20.64 -27.37
CA VAL A 55 23.06 -19.88 -26.38
C VAL A 55 22.31 -18.76 -27.11
N ILE A 56 20.98 -18.76 -27.00
CA ILE A 56 20.11 -17.67 -27.45
C ILE A 56 19.73 -16.82 -26.24
N VAL A 57 20.02 -15.52 -26.28
CA VAL A 57 19.55 -14.55 -25.28
C VAL A 57 18.34 -13.82 -25.84
N GLN A 58 17.21 -13.92 -25.14
CA GLN A 58 15.98 -13.19 -25.42
C GLN A 58 15.76 -12.12 -24.37
N ASN A 59 15.62 -10.87 -24.82
CA ASN A 59 15.28 -9.74 -23.98
C ASN A 59 13.80 -9.40 -24.16
N THR A 60 13.04 -9.42 -23.07
CA THR A 60 11.63 -9.04 -23.04
C THR A 60 11.45 -7.88 -22.06
N VAL A 61 10.54 -6.95 -22.38
CA VAL A 61 10.14 -5.89 -21.45
C VAL A 61 8.69 -6.13 -21.05
N GLU A 62 8.45 -6.25 -19.75
CA GLU A 62 7.13 -6.38 -19.16
C GLU A 62 6.80 -5.10 -18.39
N TYR A 63 5.55 -4.66 -18.42
CA TYR A 63 5.12 -3.49 -17.65
C TYR A 63 4.38 -3.97 -16.39
N VAL A 64 4.86 -3.54 -15.23
CA VAL A 64 4.29 -3.89 -13.92
C VAL A 64 3.74 -2.64 -13.27
N ASP A 65 2.46 -2.67 -12.92
CA ASP A 65 1.78 -1.53 -12.30
C ASP A 65 2.10 -1.45 -10.81
N ALA A 66 2.70 -0.33 -10.41
CA ALA A 66 2.91 0.04 -9.03
C ALA A 66 1.81 1.03 -8.60
N THR A 67 0.72 0.50 -8.05
CA THR A 67 -0.45 1.28 -7.65
C THR A 67 -0.61 1.36 -6.14
N SER A 68 -1.31 2.39 -5.70
CA SER A 68 -1.73 2.60 -4.32
C SER A 68 -3.16 3.11 -4.33
N GLY A 69 -3.97 2.65 -3.38
CA GLY A 69 -5.40 2.89 -3.41
C GLY A 69 -6.16 2.07 -2.37
N PHE A 70 -7.47 2.06 -2.51
CA PHE A 70 -8.33 1.24 -1.68
C PHE A 70 -9.69 0.97 -2.35
N TYR A 71 -10.24 -0.19 -2.04
CA TYR A 71 -11.66 -0.51 -2.22
C TYR A 71 -12.39 -0.39 -0.89
N VAL A 72 -13.62 0.13 -0.90
CA VAL A 72 -14.46 0.29 0.30
C VAL A 72 -15.91 -0.07 0.04
N LEU A 73 -16.57 -0.53 1.09
CA LEU A 73 -18.02 -0.68 1.18
C LEU A 73 -18.50 -0.18 2.55
N PRO A 74 -19.01 1.06 2.65
CA PRO A 74 -19.56 1.61 3.89
C PRO A 74 -21.02 1.21 4.10
N ARG A 75 -21.43 1.06 5.37
CA ARG A 75 -22.82 0.97 5.82
C ARG A 75 -23.03 1.83 7.06
N VAL A 76 -23.81 2.88 6.93
CA VAL A 76 -24.09 3.83 8.01
C VAL A 76 -25.27 3.34 8.85
N ASN A 77 -25.14 3.47 10.17
CA ASN A 77 -26.19 3.16 11.14
C ASN A 77 -26.22 4.28 12.18
N GLY A 78 -27.08 5.29 11.97
CA GLY A 78 -27.13 6.48 12.82
C GLY A 78 -25.81 7.26 12.77
N ASP A 79 -25.14 7.41 13.91
CA ASP A 79 -23.85 8.10 14.05
C ASP A 79 -22.63 7.18 13.84
N THR A 80 -22.86 5.89 13.61
CA THR A 80 -21.81 4.89 13.39
C THR A 80 -21.76 4.41 11.95
N VAL A 81 -20.61 3.87 11.56
CA VAL A 81 -20.40 3.25 10.26
C VAL A 81 -19.67 1.92 10.43
N ASN A 82 -20.11 0.92 9.67
CA ASN A 82 -19.37 -0.30 9.43
C ASN A 82 -18.74 -0.21 8.03
N VAL A 83 -17.43 -0.45 7.93
CA VAL A 83 -16.69 -0.30 6.67
C VAL A 83 -15.89 -1.56 6.40
N MET A 84 -16.23 -2.25 5.32
CA MET A 84 -15.30 -3.20 4.70
C MET A 84 -14.32 -2.42 3.84
N VAL A 85 -13.03 -2.61 4.06
CA VAL A 85 -11.97 -1.87 3.38
C VAL A 85 -10.83 -2.80 2.98
N THR A 86 -10.37 -2.64 1.75
CA THR A 86 -9.26 -3.38 1.16
C THR A 86 -8.25 -2.37 0.61
N PRO A 87 -7.30 -1.89 1.44
CA PRO A 87 -6.24 -1.01 0.95
C PRO A 87 -5.15 -1.81 0.22
N ASN A 88 -4.56 -1.19 -0.80
CA ASN A 88 -3.41 -1.71 -1.52
C ASN A 88 -2.32 -0.64 -1.66
N GLU A 89 -1.06 -1.05 -1.54
CA GLU A 89 0.10 -0.22 -1.79
C GLU A 89 1.22 -1.05 -2.42
N THR A 90 1.64 -0.67 -3.63
CA THR A 90 2.81 -1.21 -4.30
C THR A 90 3.81 -0.08 -4.51
N ARG A 91 4.97 -0.19 -3.85
CA ARG A 91 6.09 0.75 -4.00
C ARG A 91 7.22 0.12 -4.78
N VAL A 92 7.85 0.91 -5.64
CA VAL A 92 9.01 0.50 -6.43
C VAL A 92 10.27 0.91 -5.69
N ARG A 93 11.25 0.01 -5.64
CA ARG A 93 12.60 0.26 -5.12
C ARG A 93 13.63 -0.15 -6.16
N GLY A 94 14.78 0.53 -6.17
CA GLY A 94 15.85 0.28 -7.14
C GLY A 94 15.57 0.92 -8.50
N SER A 95 16.64 1.35 -9.18
CA SER A 95 16.57 2.07 -10.46
C SER A 95 16.91 1.20 -11.67
N ILE A 96 17.79 0.21 -11.51
CA ILE A 96 18.25 -0.67 -12.61
C ILE A 96 17.46 -1.98 -12.64
N THR A 97 17.25 -2.58 -11.46
CA THR A 97 16.42 -3.78 -11.29
C THR A 97 15.31 -3.44 -10.30
N PRO A 98 14.11 -3.05 -10.78
CA PRO A 98 13.03 -2.64 -9.90
C PRO A 98 12.58 -3.82 -9.05
N THR A 99 12.49 -3.59 -7.74
CA THR A 99 11.86 -4.49 -6.76
C THR A 99 10.55 -3.86 -6.30
N PHE A 100 9.50 -4.66 -6.20
CA PHE A 100 8.18 -4.20 -5.78
C PHE A 100 7.91 -4.59 -4.33
N VAL A 101 7.69 -3.60 -3.47
CA VAL A 101 7.25 -3.79 -2.08
C VAL A 101 5.73 -3.65 -2.05
N VAL A 102 5.05 -4.77 -1.86
CA VAL A 102 3.58 -4.86 -1.90
C VAL A 102 3.03 -4.98 -0.48
N GLN A 103 1.97 -4.22 -0.18
CA GLN A 103 1.24 -4.26 1.08
C GLN A 103 -0.25 -4.22 0.81
N ASN A 104 -0.97 -5.22 1.31
CA ASN A 104 -2.41 -5.32 1.16
C ASN A 104 -3.03 -5.71 2.51
N ALA A 105 -4.26 -5.27 2.74
CA ALA A 105 -5.08 -5.76 3.83
C ALA A 105 -6.52 -5.94 3.33
N GLN A 106 -7.31 -6.72 4.05
CA GLN A 106 -8.76 -6.76 3.91
C GLN A 106 -9.33 -6.89 5.31
N THR A 107 -10.13 -5.91 5.73
CA THR A 107 -10.69 -5.88 7.07
C THR A 107 -12.06 -5.22 7.07
N THR A 108 -12.83 -5.51 8.11
CA THR A 108 -14.09 -4.82 8.39
C THR A 108 -13.95 -4.14 9.74
N VAL A 109 -14.11 -2.82 9.76
CA VAL A 109 -14.02 -2.01 10.99
C VAL A 109 -15.33 -1.29 11.24
N SER A 110 -15.56 -0.94 12.51
CA SER A 110 -16.66 -0.08 12.90
C SER A 110 -16.13 1.12 13.68
N GLY A 111 -16.78 2.27 13.54
CA GLY A 111 -16.46 3.47 14.30
C GLY A 111 -17.49 4.56 14.09
N ARG A 112 -17.21 5.75 14.63
CA ARG A 112 -18.10 6.92 14.49
C ARG A 112 -17.83 7.65 13.20
N LEU A 113 -18.87 8.25 12.63
CA LEU A 113 -18.74 9.19 11.52
C LEU A 113 -17.89 10.39 11.96
N GLY A 114 -17.04 10.90 11.07
CA GLY A 114 -16.15 12.02 11.30
C GLY A 114 -14.87 11.70 12.08
N GLU A 115 -14.73 10.50 12.65
CA GLU A 115 -13.57 10.08 13.41
C GLU A 115 -12.61 9.23 12.58
N TRP A 116 -11.31 9.29 12.91
CA TRP A 116 -10.31 8.40 12.33
C TRP A 116 -10.36 7.05 13.01
N ILE A 117 -10.43 6.00 12.20
CA ILE A 117 -10.43 4.60 12.62
C ILE A 117 -9.14 3.97 12.12
N GLU A 118 -8.36 3.38 13.02
CA GLU A 118 -7.21 2.57 12.65
C GLU A 118 -7.68 1.21 12.13
N ILE A 119 -7.24 0.83 10.93
CA ILE A 119 -7.68 -0.40 10.26
C ILE A 119 -6.59 -1.46 10.19
N ALA A 120 -5.32 -1.05 10.18
CA ALA A 120 -4.17 -1.93 10.19
C ALA A 120 -2.92 -1.20 10.69
N GLY A 121 -2.07 -1.92 11.43
CA GLY A 121 -0.74 -1.48 11.84
C GLY A 121 0.30 -2.53 11.46
N LEU A 122 1.38 -2.12 10.79
CA LEU A 122 2.52 -2.96 10.45
C LEU A 122 3.77 -2.42 11.15
N ASN A 123 4.29 -3.17 12.12
CA ASN A 123 5.56 -2.90 12.78
C ASN A 123 6.61 -3.88 12.24
N THR A 124 7.50 -3.42 11.37
CA THR A 124 8.65 -4.20 10.93
C THR A 124 9.89 -3.69 11.66
N ALA A 125 10.36 -4.46 12.65
CA ALA A 125 11.66 -4.25 13.26
C ALA A 125 12.69 -5.13 12.52
N SER A 126 13.46 -4.51 11.63
CA SER A 126 14.55 -5.20 10.93
C SER A 126 15.80 -5.14 11.80
N GLY A 127 16.09 -6.22 12.54
CA GLY A 127 17.35 -6.39 13.25
C GLY A 127 18.33 -7.16 12.39
N ASP A 128 19.22 -6.46 11.69
CA ASP A 128 20.27 -7.10 10.90
C ASP A 128 21.43 -7.46 11.85
N ASN A 129 21.45 -8.69 12.35
CA ASN A 129 22.57 -9.21 13.15
C ASN A 129 23.71 -9.63 12.22
N ASN A 130 24.42 -8.66 11.65
CA ASN A 130 25.68 -8.95 10.98
C ASN A 130 26.78 -9.07 12.03
N GLN A 131 27.07 -10.30 12.46
CA GLN A 131 28.18 -10.62 13.34
C GLN A 131 29.49 -10.55 12.55
N GLY A 132 29.90 -9.33 12.20
CA GLY A 132 31.15 -9.01 11.53
C GLY A 132 31.82 -7.85 12.27
N MET A 133 32.93 -8.15 12.94
CA MET A 133 33.79 -7.23 13.66
C MET A 133 34.03 -5.93 12.86
N LEU A 134 33.54 -4.78 13.36
CA LEU A 134 34.08 -3.41 13.25
C LEU A 134 33.07 -2.42 13.86
N SER A 135 33.58 -1.48 14.67
CA SER A 135 32.82 -0.40 15.32
C SER A 135 32.17 0.52 14.29
N GLY A 136 30.84 0.60 14.29
CA GLY A 136 30.06 1.52 13.45
C GLY A 136 28.62 1.61 13.94
N ASN A 137 28.09 2.83 14.00
CA ASN A 137 26.77 3.16 14.55
C ASN A 137 25.67 2.19 14.09
N GLN A 138 25.14 1.38 15.02
CA GLN A 138 24.00 0.50 14.78
C GLN A 138 22.72 1.34 14.70
N SER A 139 22.30 1.75 13.50
CA SER A 139 20.97 2.32 13.30
C SER A 139 19.94 1.18 13.25
N LYS A 140 19.22 0.94 14.35
CA LYS A 140 18.00 0.14 14.31
C LYS A 140 16.97 0.90 13.46
N GLN A 141 16.67 0.39 12.27
CA GLN A 141 15.59 0.92 11.44
C GLN A 141 14.28 0.26 11.87
N THR A 142 13.46 1.01 12.60
CA THR A 142 12.08 0.63 12.93
C THR A 142 11.17 1.27 11.89
N ASP A 143 10.54 0.44 11.07
CA ASP A 143 9.51 0.86 10.12
C ASP A 143 8.14 0.59 10.77
N SER A 144 7.43 1.64 11.17
CA SER A 144 6.05 1.55 11.69
C SER A 144 5.08 2.19 10.71
N ARG A 145 4.10 1.43 10.22
CA ARG A 145 3.06 1.89 9.30
C ARG A 145 1.70 1.73 9.94
N THR A 146 0.92 2.80 9.89
CA THR A 146 -0.46 2.80 10.37
C THR A 146 -1.38 3.22 9.24
N ILE A 147 -2.46 2.47 9.07
CA ILE A 147 -3.48 2.73 8.07
C ILE A 147 -4.72 3.22 8.78
N LEU A 148 -5.23 4.37 8.32
CA LEU A 148 -6.36 5.07 8.92
C LEU A 148 -7.45 5.31 7.87
N ILE A 149 -8.70 5.21 8.28
CA ILE A 149 -9.85 5.58 7.48
C ILE A 149 -10.75 6.54 8.26
N LYS A 150 -11.36 7.48 7.55
CA LYS A 150 -12.41 8.35 8.08
C LYS A 150 -13.57 8.35 7.10
N VAL A 151 -14.78 8.22 7.62
CA VAL A 151 -16.01 8.34 6.85
C VAL A 151 -16.75 9.58 7.32
N GLU A 152 -17.22 10.37 6.37
CA GLU A 152 -18.04 11.56 6.58
C GLU A 152 -19.31 11.42 5.77
N GLU A 153 -20.44 11.78 6.38
CA GLU A 153 -21.72 11.91 5.67
C GLU A 153 -21.73 13.25 4.92
N ILE A 154 -22.16 13.25 3.66
CA ILE A 154 -22.43 14.47 2.89
C ILE A 154 -23.94 14.63 2.80
N ARG A 155 -24.43 15.71 3.39
CA ARG A 155 -25.83 16.15 3.33
C ARG A 155 -26.05 17.19 2.25
#